data_AF-A0A944VZR3-F1
#
_entry.id   AF-A0A944VZR3-F1
#
_cell.length_a   1.000
_cell.length_b   1.000
_cell.length_c   1.000
_cell.angle_alpha   90.00
_cell.angle_beta   90.00
_cell.angle_gamma   90.00
#
_symmetry.space_group_name_H-M   'P 1'
#
loop_
_entity.id
_entity.type
_entity.pdbx_description
1 polymer ?
#
loop_
_entity_poly.entity_id
_entity_poly.type
_entity_poly.pdbx_seq_one_letter_code
_entity_poly.pdbx_strand_id
1 'polypeptide(L)'
;MEDEALGKSGQDASGDLSNVPIHMADVGTDNYERDLTIGLIQNGEEELKAIDNALERVGNKTYGSCEECGTKISKARLTALPYVHNCIACQRLEEGEEKAG
;
A
#
# COMPACT_ATOMS: atom_id res chain seq x y z
N MET A 1 25.64 -7.37 -26.38
CA MET A 1 26.88 -7.15 -25.63
C MET A 1 27.78 -6.47 -26.63
N GLU A 2 28.09 -5.18 -26.57
CA GLU A 2 28.47 -4.33 -25.43
C GLU A 2 28.25 -2.88 -25.93
N ASP A 3 27.39 -2.06 -25.30
CA ASP A 3 27.41 -0.57 -25.44
C ASP A 3 26.20 0.14 -24.76
N GLU A 4 25.22 -0.60 -24.24
CA GLU A 4 24.05 -0.01 -23.58
C GLU A 4 24.20 0.05 -22.06
N ALA A 5 25.36 0.50 -21.60
CA ALA A 5 25.65 0.64 -20.19
C ALA A 5 26.72 1.70 -20.00
N LEU A 6 26.42 2.98 -20.27
CA LEU A 6 26.87 4.11 -19.45
C LEU A 6 26.45 5.44 -20.10
N GLY A 7 25.75 6.25 -19.32
CA GLY A 7 25.89 7.70 -19.41
C GLY A 7 24.62 8.43 -19.84
N LYS A 8 23.93 9.01 -18.85
CA LYS A 8 23.52 10.42 -18.85
C LYS A 8 22.79 10.76 -17.55
N SER A 9 23.53 10.75 -16.44
CA SER A 9 23.09 11.34 -15.17
C SER A 9 23.24 12.87 -15.18
N GLY A 10 22.69 13.57 -16.17
CA GLY A 10 22.90 15.02 -16.26
C GLY A 10 22.19 15.78 -17.36
N GLN A 11 21.08 15.29 -17.91
CA GLN A 11 20.33 16.03 -18.95
C GLN A 11 18.95 16.54 -18.48
N ASP A 12 18.64 16.34 -17.20
CA ASP A 12 17.33 16.57 -16.60
C ASP A 12 16.98 18.07 -16.45
N ALA A 13 17.92 18.98 -16.71
CA ALA A 13 17.76 20.42 -16.49
C ALA A 13 17.38 21.24 -17.75
N SER A 14 17.46 20.67 -18.97
CA SER A 14 17.35 21.48 -20.20
C SER A 14 16.04 21.31 -20.98
N GLY A 15 15.06 20.56 -20.48
CA GLY A 15 13.72 20.49 -21.09
C GLY A 15 13.69 19.93 -22.53
N ASP A 16 14.77 19.31 -23.00
CA ASP A 16 14.85 18.72 -24.33
C ASP A 16 14.34 17.28 -24.30
N LEU A 17 13.01 17.14 -24.38
CA LEU A 17 12.33 15.84 -24.46
C LEU A 17 12.49 15.16 -25.82
N SER A 18 13.18 15.78 -26.79
CA SER A 18 13.27 15.32 -28.17
C SER A 18 14.06 14.02 -28.34
N ASN A 19 14.87 13.63 -27.34
CA ASN A 19 15.75 12.46 -27.41
C ASN A 19 15.38 11.33 -26.44
N VAL A 20 14.13 11.30 -25.95
CA VAL A 20 13.56 10.09 -25.31
C VAL A 20 12.86 9.30 -26.41
N PRO A 21 13.37 8.13 -26.84
CA PRO A 21 12.66 7.28 -27.79
C PRO A 21 11.47 6.66 -27.05
N ILE A 22 10.35 7.39 -26.98
CA ILE A 22 9.09 6.83 -26.51
C ILE A 22 8.52 6.03 -27.68
N HIS A 23 8.76 4.71 -27.72
CA HIS A 23 7.98 3.87 -28.61
C HIS A 23 6.53 3.92 -28.13
N MET A 24 5.59 4.21 -29.04
CA MET A 24 4.16 4.29 -28.70
C MET A 24 3.61 3.00 -28.05
N ALA A 25 4.29 1.86 -28.26
CA ALA A 25 3.99 0.59 -27.62
C ALA A 25 4.39 0.55 -26.13
N ASP A 26 5.44 1.29 -25.74
CA ASP A 26 5.99 1.29 -24.37
C ASP A 26 5.18 2.20 -23.44
N VAL A 27 4.51 3.22 -23.98
CA VAL A 27 3.66 4.15 -23.19
C VAL A 27 2.58 3.43 -22.39
N GLY A 28 1.98 2.37 -22.94
CA GLY A 28 0.97 1.59 -22.21
C GLY A 28 1.58 0.81 -21.04
N THR A 29 2.75 0.22 -21.27
CA THR A 29 3.51 -0.53 -20.26
C THR A 29 4.01 0.39 -19.15
N ASP A 30 4.61 1.54 -19.50
CA ASP A 30 5.13 2.52 -18.54
C ASP A 30 4.04 3.06 -17.61
N ASN A 31 2.86 3.36 -18.15
CA ASN A 31 1.72 3.79 -17.32
C ASN A 31 1.25 2.67 -16.39
N TYR A 32 1.14 1.45 -16.89
CA TYR A 32 0.75 0.31 -16.06
C TYR A 32 1.75 0.05 -14.92
N GLU A 33 3.05 0.09 -15.19
CA GLU A 33 4.09 -0.07 -14.18
C GLU A 33 4.06 1.05 -13.14
N ARG A 34 3.81 2.28 -13.58
CA ARG A 34 3.63 3.43 -12.69
C ARG A 34 2.42 3.26 -11.78
N ASP A 35 1.27 2.89 -12.33
CA ASP A 35 0.04 2.68 -11.57
C ASP A 35 0.18 1.53 -10.57
N LEU A 36 0.83 0.43 -10.97
CA LEU A 36 1.17 -0.67 -10.08
C LEU A 36 2.06 -0.20 -8.93
N THR A 37 3.09 0.58 -9.23
CA THR A 37 4.02 1.12 -8.22
C THR A 37 3.29 2.03 -7.23
N ILE A 38 2.41 2.89 -7.71
CA ILE A 38 1.58 3.76 -6.87
C ILE A 38 0.70 2.92 -5.94
N GLY A 39 0.02 1.90 -6.46
CA GLY A 39 -0.82 1.01 -5.65
C GLY A 39 -0.03 0.27 -4.56
N LEU A 40 1.18 -0.19 -4.87
CA LEU A 40 2.06 -0.82 -3.87
C LEU A 40 2.46 0.15 -2.75
N ILE A 41 2.76 1.40 -3.09
CA ILE A 41 3.10 2.45 -2.11
C ILE A 41 1.89 2.73 -1.22
N GLN A 42 0.71 2.94 -1.80
CA GLN A 42 -0.53 3.22 -1.05
C GLN A 42 -0.85 2.10 -0.05
N ASN A 43 -0.78 0.84 -0.49
CA ASN A 43 -0.99 -0.31 0.40
C ASN A 43 0.01 -0.32 1.58
N GLY A 44 1.27 0.01 1.30
CA GLY A 44 2.30 0.11 2.34
C GLY A 44 2.05 1.24 3.33
N GLU A 45 1.60 2.41 2.87
CA GLU A 45 1.23 3.54 3.72
C GLU A 45 0.03 3.20 4.63
N GLU A 46 -0.97 2.52 4.10
CA GLU A 46 -2.12 2.03 4.87
C GLU A 46 -1.71 1.01 5.95
N GLU A 47 -0.83 0.07 5.62
CA GLU A 47 -0.31 -0.90 6.59
C GLU A 47 0.50 -0.22 7.69
N LEU A 48 1.38 0.72 7.35
CA LEU A 48 2.13 1.51 8.33
C LEU A 48 1.21 2.27 9.28
N LYS A 49 0.18 2.92 8.74
CA LYS A 49 -0.82 3.63 9.54
C LYS A 49 -1.58 2.69 10.47
N ALA A 50 -1.92 1.48 10.03
CA ALA A 50 -2.56 0.48 10.87
C ALA A 50 -1.64 0.01 12.00
N ILE A 51 -0.34 -0.13 11.74
CA ILE A 51 0.67 -0.47 12.77
C ILE A 51 0.78 0.66 13.81
N ASP A 52 0.87 1.91 13.37
CA ASP A 52 0.96 3.07 14.27
C ASP A 52 -0.27 3.18 15.18
N ASN A 53 -1.47 3.00 14.61
CA ASN A 53 -2.71 2.96 15.38
C ASN A 53 -2.73 1.80 16.40
N ALA A 54 -2.26 0.62 16.00
CA ALA A 54 -2.17 -0.52 16.92
C ALA A 54 -1.21 -0.25 18.09
N LEU A 55 -0.08 0.41 17.84
CA LEU A 55 0.85 0.85 18.89
C LEU A 55 0.21 1.89 19.83
N GLU A 56 -0.54 2.84 19.29
CA GLU A 56 -1.30 3.81 20.09
C GLU A 56 -2.31 3.10 21.02
N ARG A 57 -3.05 2.10 20.50
CA ARG A 57 -3.99 1.29 21.28
C ARG A 57 -3.32 0.47 22.37
N VAL A 58 -2.08 0.02 22.16
CA VAL A 58 -1.28 -0.60 23.23
C VAL A 58 -1.01 0.42 24.33
N GLY A 59 -0.59 1.64 23.98
CA GLY A 59 -0.39 2.74 24.92
C GLY A 59 -1.65 3.09 25.71
N ASN A 60 -2.80 3.09 25.02
CA ASN A 60 -4.11 3.39 25.60
C ASN A 60 -4.77 2.19 26.32
N LYS A 61 -4.11 1.03 26.36
CA LYS A 61 -4.62 -0.23 26.95
C LYS A 61 -5.94 -0.72 26.33
N THR A 62 -6.21 -0.36 25.08
CA THR A 62 -7.37 -0.80 24.29
C THR A 62 -7.01 -1.85 23.23
N TYR A 63 -5.72 -2.20 23.12
CA TYR A 63 -5.25 -3.23 22.20
C TYR A 63 -5.96 -4.58 22.41
N GLY A 64 -6.38 -5.18 21.29
CA GLY A 64 -7.10 -6.46 21.29
C GLY A 64 -8.60 -6.36 21.53
N SER A 65 -9.17 -5.15 21.63
CA SER A 65 -10.62 -4.90 21.55
C SER A 65 -11.01 -4.44 20.15
N CYS A 66 -12.03 -5.05 19.55
CA CYS A 66 -12.60 -4.64 18.27
C CYS A 66 -13.06 -3.18 18.36
N GLU A 67 -12.72 -2.35 17.37
CA GLU A 67 -13.14 -0.95 17.33
C GLU A 67 -14.63 -0.80 17.04
N GLU A 68 -15.18 -1.67 16.19
CA GLU A 68 -16.59 -1.60 15.78
C GLU A 68 -17.57 -2.09 16.85
N CYS A 69 -17.27 -3.21 17.52
CA CYS A 69 -18.21 -3.86 18.44
C CYS A 69 -17.72 -4.02 19.88
N GLY A 70 -16.48 -3.60 20.19
CA GLY A 70 -15.89 -3.70 21.52
C GLY A 70 -15.59 -5.12 22.02
N THR A 71 -15.84 -6.16 21.20
CA THR A 71 -15.54 -7.54 21.59
C THR A 71 -14.04 -7.84 21.49
N LYS A 72 -13.56 -8.84 22.25
CA LYS A 72 -12.15 -9.23 22.19
C LYS A 72 -11.80 -9.87 20.85
N ILE A 73 -10.74 -9.37 20.23
CA ILE A 73 -10.13 -9.97 19.04
C ILE A 73 -9.40 -11.24 19.47
N SER A 74 -9.53 -12.32 18.68
CA SER A 74 -8.90 -13.59 19.01
C SER A 74 -7.38 -13.47 19.03
N LYS A 75 -6.74 -14.11 20.02
CA LYS A 75 -5.28 -14.13 20.13
C LYS A 75 -4.61 -14.67 18.87
N ALA A 76 -5.19 -15.71 18.26
CA ALA A 76 -4.67 -16.28 17.01
C ALA A 76 -4.63 -15.24 15.88
N ARG A 77 -5.68 -14.40 15.75
CA ARG A 77 -5.72 -13.32 14.75
C ARG A 77 -4.66 -12.24 15.05
N LEU A 78 -4.56 -11.77 16.29
CA LEU A 78 -3.54 -10.78 16.68
C LEU A 78 -2.10 -11.32 16.57
N THR A 79 -1.91 -12.63 16.70
CA THR A 79 -0.58 -13.25 16.51
C THR A 79 -0.20 -13.28 15.03
N ALA A 80 -1.17 -13.51 14.14
CA ALA A 80 -0.95 -13.53 12.70
C ALA A 80 -0.84 -12.12 12.10
N LEU A 81 -1.72 -11.21 12.54
CA LEU A 81 -1.82 -9.84 12.06
C LEU A 81 -1.98 -8.90 13.27
N PRO A 82 -0.87 -8.43 13.87
CA PRO A 82 -0.90 -7.65 15.11
C PRO A 82 -1.59 -6.29 15.00
N TYR A 83 -1.69 -5.73 13.79
CA TYR A 83 -2.20 -4.39 13.53
C TYR A 83 -3.70 -4.34 13.24
N VAL A 84 -4.42 -5.47 13.29
CA VAL A 84 -5.87 -5.46 13.02
C VAL A 84 -6.64 -4.69 14.09
N HIS A 85 -7.63 -3.93 13.66
CA HIS A 85 -8.53 -3.17 14.53
C HIS A 85 -9.90 -3.85 14.69
N ASN A 86 -10.31 -4.68 13.73
CA ASN A 86 -11.61 -5.37 13.74
C ASN A 86 -11.53 -6.87 14.05
N CYS A 87 -12.57 -7.37 14.73
CA CYS A 87 -12.82 -8.80 14.88
C CYS A 87 -13.27 -9.40 13.55
N ILE A 88 -13.16 -10.73 13.39
CA ILE A 88 -13.47 -11.38 12.11
C ILE A 88 -14.93 -11.21 11.68
N ALA A 89 -15.86 -11.03 12.62
CA ALA A 89 -17.27 -10.80 12.32
C ALA A 89 -17.47 -9.41 11.70
N CYS A 90 -16.94 -8.36 12.34
CA CYS A 90 -17.00 -6.98 11.83
C CYS A 90 -16.26 -6.83 10.51
N GLN A 91 -15.07 -7.42 10.39
CA GLN A 91 -14.30 -7.40 9.14
C GLN A 91 -15.09 -7.98 7.96
N ARG A 92 -15.82 -9.08 8.18
CA ARG A 92 -16.63 -9.71 7.13
C ARG A 92 -17.85 -8.88 6.72
N LEU A 93 -18.39 -8.09 7.64
CA LEU A 93 -19.50 -7.19 7.35
C LEU A 93 -19.00 -6.03 6.49
N GLU A 94 -17.90 -5.39 6.88
CA GLU A 94 -17.24 -4.31 6.15
C GLU A 94 -16.88 -4.72 4.71
N GLU A 95 -16.17 -5.84 4.53
CA GLU A 95 -15.83 -6.38 3.20
C GLU A 95 -17.06 -6.79 2.36
N GLY A 96 -18.18 -7.07 3.03
CA GLY A 96 -19.47 -7.38 2.38
C GLY A 96 -20.21 -6.13 1.94
N GLU A 97 -20.08 -5.04 2.69
CA GLU A 97 -20.65 -3.73 2.40
C GLU A 97 -19.88 -3.02 1.26
N GLU A 98 -18.55 -3.10 1.25
CA GLU A 98 -17.71 -2.55 0.16
C GLU A 98 -18.01 -3.19 -1.21
N LYS A 99 -18.47 -4.44 -1.25
CA LYS A 99 -18.82 -5.12 -2.52
C LYS A 99 -20.21 -4.76 -3.03
N ALA A 100 -21.03 -4.06 -2.24
CA ALA A 100 -22.39 -3.68 -2.57
C ALA A 100 -22.54 -2.22 -3.02
N GLY A 101 -21.50 -1.39 -2.85
CA GLY A 101 -21.43 0.00 -3.31
C GLY A 101 -20.65 0.14 -4.61
#